data_AF-A0A6G8PTH8-F1
#
_entry.id   AF-A0A6G8PTH8-F1
#
_cell.length_a   1.000
_cell.length_b   1.000
_cell.length_c   1.000
_cell.angle_alpha   90.00
_cell.angle_beta   90.00
_cell.angle_gamma   90.00
#
_symmetry.space_group_name_H-M   'P 1'
#
loop_
_entity.id
_entity.type
_entity.pdbx_description
1 polymer ?
#
loop_
_entity_poly.entity_id
_entity_poly.type
_entity_poly.pdbx_seq_one_letter_code
_entity_poly.pdbx_strand_id
1 'polypeptide(L)'
;MVNIVDSIGFDLERVHTGLIVYLVGLWQIGDETPLLSFLGALGVRDLRGHKEIKAKKEYKNIDLVLCGQDDEVFVAIEMKVHNHESLVTSEGSDSAKSYQTEEYPKRVHDCRFLYITLGLGEYYRREPHGDDVHHVGLHAFHAAVEGAAHNNPILKAWEETLDAEQAFRKACREGRESGIVDAKKWNAYFLGFLRYDLESLVSDVQGADLTVYRHSSDTILNLGLRRPRGNETAHCYMEMNQNGMLNLKAALAPLGSQTEKRAYVRRVREHYEGLTPDSLKSEQKNDVKILKKSKTIMSFDVGIEKRGKFLFHKDKEGTCKQISDVMHWFSETPCAKVNWLTS
;
A
#
# COMPACT_ATOMS: atom_id res chain seq x y z
N MET A 1 14.73 9.02 28.68
CA MET A 1 14.54 7.55 28.54
C MET A 1 14.47 7.31 27.04
N VAL A 2 15.25 6.39 26.48
CA VAL A 2 15.19 6.11 25.03
C VAL A 2 13.83 5.46 24.76
N ASN A 3 13.04 6.03 23.85
CA ASN A 3 11.77 5.45 23.44
C ASN A 3 12.06 4.09 22.77
N ILE A 4 11.57 3.02 23.38
CA ILE A 4 11.85 1.64 22.92
C ILE A 4 11.32 1.41 21.51
N VAL A 5 10.20 2.05 21.16
CA VAL A 5 9.57 1.97 19.85
C VAL A 5 10.39 2.74 18.82
N ASP A 6 10.89 3.94 19.15
CA ASP A 6 11.82 4.69 18.29
C ASP A 6 13.14 3.94 18.07
N SER A 7 13.63 3.23 19.09
CA SER A 7 14.89 2.49 19.02
C SER A 7 14.82 1.20 18.21
N ILE A 8 13.64 0.57 18.14
CA ILE A 8 13.41 -0.67 17.39
C ILE A 8 12.87 -0.35 15.98
N GLY A 9 12.09 0.72 15.85
CA GLY A 9 11.56 1.26 14.60
C GLY A 9 10.07 1.02 14.43
N PHE A 10 9.30 2.10 14.28
CA PHE A 10 7.87 2.08 13.94
C PHE A 10 7.55 1.18 12.76
N ASP A 11 8.42 1.14 11.75
CA ASP A 11 8.18 0.42 10.51
C ASP A 11 8.14 -1.12 10.67
N LEU A 12 8.41 -1.67 11.86
CA LEU A 12 8.44 -3.10 12.12
C LEU A 12 7.12 -3.61 12.71
N GLU A 13 6.38 -4.41 11.93
CA GLU A 13 5.14 -5.10 12.35
C GLU A 13 5.30 -5.81 13.72
N ARG A 14 6.45 -6.46 13.94
CA ARG A 14 6.73 -7.21 15.19
C ARG A 14 6.75 -6.35 16.45
N VAL A 15 6.99 -5.04 16.34
CA VAL A 15 6.97 -4.12 17.49
C VAL A 15 5.54 -3.95 17.97
N HIS A 16 4.62 -3.66 17.05
CA HIS A 16 3.22 -3.46 17.37
C HIS A 16 2.55 -4.74 17.89
N THR A 17 2.83 -5.91 17.30
CA THR A 17 2.33 -7.18 17.86
C THR A 17 2.93 -7.47 19.25
N GLY A 18 4.20 -7.12 19.46
CA GLY A 18 4.85 -7.20 20.76
C GLY A 18 4.19 -6.33 21.83
N LEU A 19 3.73 -5.14 21.47
CA LEU A 19 3.03 -4.23 22.39
C LEU A 19 1.61 -4.71 22.71
N ILE A 20 0.91 -5.36 21.78
CA ILE A 20 -0.36 -6.04 22.09
C ILE A 20 -0.12 -7.23 23.04
N VAL A 21 0.94 -8.00 22.83
CA VAL A 21 1.34 -9.09 23.75
C VAL A 21 1.68 -8.53 25.14
N TYR A 22 2.30 -7.35 25.21
CA TYR A 22 2.55 -6.66 26.47
C TYR A 22 1.25 -6.31 27.22
N LEU A 23 0.21 -5.84 26.52
CA LEU A 23 -1.11 -5.61 27.13
C LEU A 23 -1.72 -6.89 27.72
N VAL A 24 -1.53 -8.04 27.05
CA VAL A 24 -1.93 -9.35 27.59
C VAL A 24 -1.09 -9.72 28.82
N GLY A 25 0.20 -9.38 28.85
CA GLY A 25 1.04 -9.55 30.02
C GLY A 25 0.57 -8.73 31.23
N LEU A 26 0.11 -7.49 30.99
CA LEU A 26 -0.50 -6.65 32.04
C LEU A 26 -1.77 -7.29 32.61
N TRP A 27 -2.64 -7.81 31.74
CA TRP A 27 -3.82 -8.56 32.15
C TRP A 27 -3.45 -9.73 33.08
N GLN A 28 -2.44 -10.52 32.71
CA GLN A 28 -2.03 -11.70 33.47
C GLN A 28 -1.49 -11.37 34.87
N ILE A 29 -0.99 -10.15 35.10
CA ILE A 29 -0.53 -9.69 36.41
C ILE A 29 -1.60 -8.89 37.19
N GLY A 30 -2.83 -8.85 36.67
CA GLY A 30 -3.99 -8.24 37.32
C GLY A 30 -4.28 -6.79 36.92
N ASP A 31 -3.57 -6.23 35.94
CA ASP A 31 -3.88 -4.92 35.35
C ASP A 31 -4.64 -5.10 34.02
N GLU A 32 -5.95 -5.30 34.12
CA GLU A 32 -6.82 -5.63 32.98
C GLU A 32 -7.19 -4.38 32.14
N THR A 33 -7.18 -3.20 32.75
CA THR A 33 -7.71 -1.95 32.17
C THR A 33 -7.09 -1.59 30.81
N PRO A 34 -5.77 -1.68 30.60
CA PRO A 34 -5.15 -1.30 29.33
C PRO A 34 -5.61 -2.18 28.16
N LEU A 35 -5.67 -3.51 28.35
CA LEU A 35 -6.12 -4.42 27.31
C LEU A 35 -7.62 -4.25 27.03
N LEU A 36 -8.44 -4.09 28.07
CA LEU A 36 -9.88 -3.81 27.93
C LEU A 36 -10.13 -2.55 27.12
N SER A 37 -9.42 -1.47 27.44
CA SER A 37 -9.59 -0.16 26.78
C SER A 37 -9.13 -0.22 25.33
N PHE A 38 -7.96 -0.80 25.08
CA PHE A 38 -7.40 -0.98 23.74
C PHE A 38 -8.34 -1.79 22.83
N LEU A 39 -8.68 -3.01 23.23
CA LEU A 39 -9.51 -3.90 22.43
C LEU A 39 -10.95 -3.39 22.30
N GLY A 40 -11.50 -2.78 23.36
CA GLY A 40 -12.81 -2.15 23.34
C GLY A 40 -12.90 -1.01 22.31
N ALA A 41 -11.86 -0.16 22.24
CA ALA A 41 -11.76 0.89 21.24
C ALA A 41 -11.63 0.35 19.81
N LEU A 42 -11.03 -0.82 19.63
CA LEU A 42 -10.98 -1.56 18.35
C LEU A 42 -12.25 -2.38 18.04
N GLY A 43 -13.33 -2.21 18.82
CA GLY A 43 -14.61 -2.86 18.58
C GLY A 43 -14.73 -4.29 19.13
N VAL A 44 -13.77 -4.76 19.93
CA VAL A 44 -13.84 -6.04 20.65
C VAL A 44 -14.52 -5.81 22.00
N ARG A 45 -15.81 -6.12 22.10
CA ARG A 45 -16.65 -5.70 23.24
C ARG A 45 -16.81 -6.73 24.35
N ASP A 46 -16.51 -8.00 24.09
CA ASP A 46 -16.72 -9.07 25.07
C ASP A 46 -15.39 -9.70 25.51
N LEU A 47 -14.82 -9.12 26.57
CA LEU A 47 -13.60 -9.65 27.22
C LEU A 47 -13.87 -10.06 28.67
N ARG A 48 -15.01 -9.65 29.23
CA ARG A 48 -15.30 -9.75 30.66
C ARG A 48 -15.62 -11.17 31.11
N GLY A 49 -15.90 -12.08 30.17
CA GLY A 49 -16.05 -13.51 30.43
C GLY A 49 -14.73 -14.29 30.51
N HIS A 50 -13.63 -13.74 29.98
CA HIS A 50 -12.35 -14.45 29.87
C HIS A 50 -11.46 -14.18 31.09
N LYS A 51 -11.44 -15.11 32.04
CA LYS A 51 -10.56 -15.02 33.23
C LYS A 51 -9.07 -15.18 32.91
N GLU A 52 -8.77 -15.86 31.80
CA GLU A 52 -7.41 -16.09 31.32
C GLU A 52 -7.36 -15.70 29.84
N ILE A 53 -6.38 -14.88 29.47
CA ILE A 53 -6.11 -14.48 28.09
C ILE A 53 -4.66 -14.82 27.75
N LYS A 54 -4.45 -15.47 26.61
CA LYS A 54 -3.12 -15.82 26.06
C LYS A 54 -2.96 -15.19 24.69
N ALA A 55 -1.75 -14.73 24.40
CA ALA A 55 -1.36 -14.27 23.07
C ALA A 55 -0.53 -15.35 22.37
N LYS A 56 -0.94 -15.78 21.18
CA LYS A 56 -0.18 -16.72 20.33
C LYS A 56 0.20 -16.03 19.02
N LYS A 57 1.50 -15.94 18.75
CA LYS A 57 2.03 -15.32 17.51
C LYS A 57 2.07 -16.34 16.38
N GLU A 58 1.94 -15.87 15.14
CA GLU A 58 2.08 -16.68 13.92
C GLU A 58 1.12 -17.91 13.87
N TYR A 59 -0.04 -17.81 14.55
CA TYR A 59 -1.02 -18.91 14.64
C TYR A 59 -1.71 -19.14 13.30
N LYS A 60 -1.53 -20.32 12.70
CA LYS A 60 -2.03 -20.63 11.34
C LYS A 60 -1.63 -19.58 10.29
N ASN A 61 -0.44 -19.00 10.45
CA ASN A 61 0.13 -17.90 9.65
C ASN A 61 -0.56 -16.52 9.81
N ILE A 62 -1.41 -16.36 10.82
CA ILE A 62 -1.95 -15.07 11.25
C ILE A 62 -0.97 -14.45 12.25
N ASP A 63 -0.67 -13.16 12.11
CA ASP A 63 0.37 -12.49 12.93
C ASP A 63 0.19 -12.70 14.44
N LEU A 64 -1.04 -12.54 14.94
CA LEU A 64 -1.36 -12.68 16.36
C LEU A 64 -2.81 -13.16 16.57
N VAL A 65 -3.02 -14.10 17.48
CA VAL A 65 -4.36 -14.43 18.00
C VAL A 65 -4.38 -14.30 19.52
N LEU A 66 -5.53 -13.90 20.05
CA LEU A 66 -5.82 -13.90 21.47
C LEU A 66 -6.77 -15.05 21.79
N CYS A 67 -6.37 -15.87 22.77
CA CYS A 67 -7.07 -17.07 23.18
C CYS A 67 -7.62 -16.92 24.60
N GLY A 68 -8.84 -17.38 24.82
CA GLY A 68 -9.48 -17.44 26.13
C GLY A 68 -9.19 -18.76 26.86
N GLN A 69 -10.16 -19.23 27.64
CA GLN A 69 -10.13 -20.58 28.22
C GLN A 69 -10.17 -21.64 27.12
N ASP A 70 -9.59 -22.80 27.38
CA ASP A 70 -9.53 -23.94 26.45
C ASP A 70 -8.90 -23.63 25.08
N ASP A 71 -8.05 -22.60 25.01
CA ASP A 71 -7.38 -22.12 23.79
C ASP A 71 -8.34 -21.65 22.68
N GLU A 72 -9.59 -21.33 23.01
CA GLU A 72 -10.56 -20.72 22.10
C GLU A 72 -10.05 -19.37 21.59
N VAL A 73 -9.93 -19.22 20.26
CA VAL A 73 -9.53 -17.95 19.63
C VAL A 73 -10.74 -17.02 19.58
N PHE A 74 -10.69 -15.89 20.28
CA PHE A 74 -11.78 -14.90 20.27
C PHE A 74 -11.41 -13.62 19.49
N VAL A 75 -10.11 -13.35 19.30
CA VAL A 75 -9.60 -12.30 18.40
C VAL A 75 -8.46 -12.84 17.56
N ALA A 76 -8.51 -12.56 16.26
CA ALA A 76 -7.40 -12.74 15.33
C ALA A 76 -6.98 -11.39 14.76
N ILE A 77 -5.67 -11.15 14.68
CA ILE A 77 -5.08 -9.87 14.26
C ILE A 77 -4.08 -10.17 13.18
N GLU A 78 -4.35 -9.66 11.98
CA GLU A 78 -3.40 -9.60 10.87
C GLU A 78 -2.99 -8.15 10.68
N MET A 79 -1.69 -7.88 10.56
CA MET A 79 -1.19 -6.53 10.52
C MET A 79 -0.32 -6.27 9.29
N LYS A 80 -0.41 -5.05 8.77
CA LYS A 80 0.44 -4.55 7.70
C LYS A 80 1.02 -3.20 8.06
N VAL A 81 2.33 -3.16 8.34
CA VAL A 81 3.07 -1.94 8.66
C VAL A 81 4.12 -1.73 7.60
N HIS A 82 3.94 -0.68 6.79
CA HIS A 82 4.78 -0.41 5.62
C HIS A 82 4.90 -1.55 4.59
N ASN A 83 4.06 -2.58 4.70
CA ASN A 83 4.00 -3.71 3.79
C ASN A 83 2.58 -3.91 3.23
N HIS A 84 2.47 -4.64 2.12
CA HIS A 84 1.23 -4.91 1.42
C HIS A 84 0.65 -6.27 1.81
N GLU A 85 -0.65 -6.41 1.64
CA GLU A 85 -1.31 -7.70 1.75
C GLU A 85 -0.74 -8.71 0.75
N SER A 86 -0.50 -9.94 1.22
CA SER A 86 0.06 -11.00 0.40
C SER A 86 -1.03 -11.94 -0.13
N LEU A 87 -0.74 -12.63 -1.23
CA LEU A 87 -1.57 -13.75 -1.69
C LEU A 87 -1.11 -15.04 -0.99
N VAL A 88 -2.06 -15.78 -0.44
CA VAL A 88 -1.84 -17.05 0.26
C VAL A 88 -2.60 -18.17 -0.43
N THR A 89 -2.13 -19.40 -0.27
CA THR A 89 -2.84 -20.57 -0.79
C THR A 89 -4.18 -20.72 -0.09
N SER A 90 -5.25 -20.87 -0.86
CA SER A 90 -6.59 -21.08 -0.34
C SER A 90 -6.72 -22.43 0.35
N GLU A 91 -7.48 -22.47 1.44
CA GLU A 91 -7.73 -23.71 2.18
C GLU A 91 -8.39 -24.77 1.28
N GLY A 92 -7.85 -26.00 1.29
CA GLY A 92 -8.34 -27.10 0.45
C GLY A 92 -7.91 -27.05 -1.03
N SER A 93 -6.98 -26.15 -1.41
CA SER A 93 -6.41 -26.10 -2.77
C SER A 93 -4.89 -26.11 -2.74
N ASP A 94 -4.25 -26.81 -3.69
CA ASP A 94 -2.79 -26.81 -3.83
C ASP A 94 -2.28 -25.65 -4.72
N SER A 95 -3.17 -24.90 -5.37
CA SER A 95 -2.77 -23.92 -6.39
C SER A 95 -3.59 -22.63 -6.42
N ALA A 96 -4.83 -22.64 -5.90
CA ALA A 96 -5.61 -21.41 -5.80
C ALA A 96 -4.98 -20.47 -4.77
N LYS A 97 -4.83 -19.21 -5.14
CA LYS A 97 -4.32 -18.16 -4.26
C LYS A 97 -5.37 -17.08 -4.08
N SER A 98 -5.55 -16.66 -2.84
CA SER A 98 -6.49 -15.61 -2.44
C SER A 98 -5.83 -14.67 -1.44
N TYR A 99 -6.48 -13.56 -1.15
CA TYR A 99 -5.97 -12.56 -0.22
C TYR A 99 -6.01 -13.07 1.23
N GLN A 100 -5.12 -12.56 2.08
CA GLN A 100 -5.06 -12.95 3.49
C GLN A 100 -6.36 -12.61 4.22
N THR A 101 -6.97 -11.46 3.94
CA THR A 101 -8.25 -11.04 4.52
C THR A 101 -9.42 -11.91 4.09
N GLU A 102 -9.32 -12.63 2.96
CA GLU A 102 -10.35 -13.59 2.52
C GLU A 102 -10.13 -14.97 3.14
N GLU A 103 -8.87 -15.39 3.31
CA GLU A 103 -8.54 -16.75 3.72
C GLU A 103 -8.35 -16.91 5.22
N TYR A 104 -7.77 -15.93 5.89
CA TYR A 104 -7.42 -16.06 7.30
C TYR A 104 -8.65 -16.12 8.22
N PRO A 105 -9.74 -15.35 8.00
CA PRO A 105 -10.96 -15.51 8.79
C PRO A 105 -11.53 -16.94 8.74
N LYS A 106 -11.39 -17.64 7.60
CA LYS A 106 -11.85 -19.03 7.46
C LYS A 106 -11.05 -20.01 8.33
N ARG A 107 -9.81 -19.69 8.68
CA ARG A 107 -8.92 -20.54 9.50
C ARG A 107 -9.23 -20.45 10.99
N VAL A 108 -9.95 -19.42 11.41
CA VAL A 108 -10.28 -19.10 12.81
C VAL A 108 -11.76 -18.77 12.91
N HIS A 109 -12.59 -19.80 13.06
CA HIS A 109 -14.04 -19.65 13.19
C HIS A 109 -14.43 -18.91 14.47
N ASP A 110 -15.60 -18.26 14.43
CA ASP A 110 -16.29 -17.66 15.58
C ASP A 110 -15.47 -16.61 16.37
N CYS A 111 -14.52 -15.92 15.70
CA CYS A 111 -13.68 -14.90 16.32
C CYS A 111 -13.83 -13.53 15.63
N ARG A 112 -13.44 -12.45 16.34
CA ARG A 112 -13.29 -11.14 15.70
C ARG A 112 -11.97 -11.10 14.92
N PHE A 113 -12.06 -10.92 13.60
CA PHE A 113 -10.88 -10.70 12.77
C PHE A 113 -10.59 -9.21 12.60
N LEU A 114 -9.45 -8.75 13.12
CA LEU A 114 -8.94 -7.40 12.98
C LEU A 114 -7.85 -7.37 11.90
N TYR A 115 -8.08 -6.58 10.85
CA TYR A 115 -7.05 -6.27 9.87
C TYR A 115 -6.49 -4.87 10.15
N ILE A 116 -5.28 -4.80 10.68
CA ILE A 116 -4.67 -3.54 11.14
C ILE A 116 -3.65 -3.06 10.11
N THR A 117 -3.86 -1.87 9.56
CA THR A 117 -2.91 -1.27 8.60
C THR A 117 -2.33 0.02 9.18
N LEU A 118 -1.01 0.10 9.26
CA LEU A 118 -0.29 1.28 9.75
C LEU A 118 0.74 1.76 8.71
N GLY A 119 1.08 3.05 8.80
CA GLY A 119 2.07 3.68 7.94
C GLY A 119 1.75 3.53 6.44
N LEU A 120 2.71 3.07 5.63
CA LEU A 120 2.45 2.82 4.19
C LEU A 120 1.50 1.63 3.95
N GLY A 121 1.26 0.79 4.96
CA GLY A 121 0.31 -0.33 4.87
C GLY A 121 -1.09 0.13 4.45
N GLU A 122 -1.52 1.30 4.92
CA GLU A 122 -2.82 1.90 4.58
C GLU A 122 -2.93 2.29 3.10
N TYR A 123 -1.81 2.55 2.44
CA TYR A 123 -1.76 3.03 1.05
C TYR A 123 -1.53 1.91 0.04
N TYR A 124 -1.25 0.70 0.49
CA TYR A 124 -1.24 -0.46 -0.37
C TYR A 124 -2.68 -0.95 -0.63
N ARG A 125 -2.83 -1.79 -1.66
CA ARG A 125 -4.09 -1.93 -2.42
C ARG A 125 -5.27 -2.46 -1.58
N ARG A 126 -6.42 -1.79 -1.74
CA ARG A 126 -7.83 -2.11 -1.38
C ARG A 126 -8.17 -2.26 0.11
N GLU A 127 -9.39 -1.82 0.44
CA GLU A 127 -10.09 -2.17 1.68
C GLU A 127 -10.07 -3.70 1.85
N PRO A 128 -10.04 -4.22 3.09
CA PRO A 128 -10.02 -5.66 3.31
C PRO A 128 -11.15 -6.34 2.54
N HIS A 129 -10.81 -7.45 1.90
CA HIS A 129 -11.77 -8.28 1.20
C HIS A 129 -12.46 -9.20 2.21
N GLY A 130 -13.78 -9.14 2.29
CA GLY A 130 -14.61 -10.04 3.13
C GLY A 130 -15.46 -9.30 4.17
N ASP A 131 -16.71 -9.73 4.32
CA ASP A 131 -17.70 -9.10 5.23
C ASP A 131 -17.36 -9.28 6.72
N ASP A 132 -16.56 -10.29 7.06
CA ASP A 132 -16.21 -10.65 8.44
C ASP A 132 -14.94 -9.94 8.95
N VAL A 133 -14.34 -9.05 8.16
CA VAL A 133 -13.07 -8.38 8.48
C VAL A 133 -13.32 -6.97 9.01
N HIS A 134 -12.83 -6.69 10.22
CA HIS A 134 -12.83 -5.33 10.77
C HIS A 134 -11.51 -4.62 10.44
N HIS A 135 -11.57 -3.63 9.54
CA HIS A 135 -10.42 -2.81 9.19
C HIS A 135 -10.11 -1.78 10.28
N VAL A 136 -8.86 -1.71 10.71
CA VAL A 136 -8.37 -0.69 11.65
C VAL A 136 -7.20 0.05 11.00
N GLY A 137 -7.43 1.33 10.67
CA GLY A 137 -6.39 2.26 10.23
C GLY A 137 -5.66 2.93 11.40
N LEU A 138 -4.62 3.70 11.08
CA LEU A 138 -3.74 4.39 12.04
C LEU A 138 -4.52 5.26 13.03
N HIS A 139 -5.56 5.97 12.57
CA HIS A 139 -6.32 6.87 13.44
C HIS A 139 -7.09 6.13 14.54
N ALA A 140 -7.81 5.05 14.16
CA ALA A 140 -8.53 4.22 15.12
C ALA A 140 -7.56 3.46 16.05
N PHE A 141 -6.45 2.96 15.50
CA PHE A 141 -5.40 2.32 16.27
C PHE A 141 -4.77 3.27 17.29
N HIS A 142 -4.49 4.51 16.90
CA HIS A 142 -3.95 5.52 17.78
C HIS A 142 -4.88 5.86 18.94
N ALA A 143 -6.16 6.10 18.65
CA ALA A 143 -7.16 6.36 19.69
C ALA A 143 -7.28 5.18 20.68
N ALA A 144 -7.12 3.94 20.20
CA ALA A 144 -7.08 2.77 21.07
C ALA A 144 -5.85 2.73 21.99
N VAL A 145 -4.67 3.14 21.50
CA VAL A 145 -3.45 3.22 22.32
C VAL A 145 -3.55 4.35 23.34
N GLU A 146 -4.00 5.54 22.93
CA GLU A 146 -4.23 6.70 23.81
C GLU A 146 -5.17 6.31 24.97
N GLY A 147 -6.29 5.64 24.64
CA GLY A 147 -7.24 5.15 25.63
C GLY A 147 -6.68 4.07 26.57
N ALA A 148 -5.61 3.36 26.19
CA ALA A 148 -5.00 2.33 27.02
C ALA A 148 -3.85 2.85 27.90
N ALA A 149 -3.28 4.01 27.58
CA ALA A 149 -1.98 4.43 28.10
C ALA A 149 -1.96 4.86 29.59
N HIS A 150 -3.13 4.98 30.25
CA HIS A 150 -3.37 5.41 31.63
C HIS A 150 -2.19 5.25 32.63
N ASN A 151 -1.20 6.15 32.55
CA ASN A 151 0.06 6.20 33.31
C ASN A 151 1.13 5.13 33.04
N ASN A 152 0.93 4.24 32.07
CA ASN A 152 1.93 3.26 31.68
C ASN A 152 3.01 3.89 30.77
N PRO A 153 4.29 3.93 31.17
CA PRO A 153 5.34 4.60 30.40
C PRO A 153 5.64 3.93 29.05
N ILE A 154 5.44 2.61 28.92
CA ILE A 154 5.62 1.88 27.66
C ILE A 154 4.51 2.26 26.68
N LEU A 155 3.27 2.35 27.16
CA LEU A 155 2.12 2.72 26.31
C LEU A 155 2.18 4.20 25.91
N LYS A 156 2.65 5.09 26.79
CA LYS A 156 2.91 6.50 26.42
C LYS A 156 3.99 6.64 25.35
N ALA A 157 5.08 5.88 25.45
CA ALA A 157 6.11 5.88 24.41
C ALA A 157 5.57 5.37 23.06
N TRP A 158 4.64 4.42 23.10
CA TRP A 158 3.95 3.94 21.90
C TRP A 158 3.05 5.02 21.28
N GLU A 159 2.23 5.68 22.10
CA GLU A 159 1.40 6.84 21.72
C GLU A 159 2.24 7.93 21.07
N GLU A 160 3.33 8.38 21.71
CA GLU A 160 4.25 9.40 21.18
C GLU A 160 4.81 9.03 19.79
N THR A 161 5.06 7.74 19.54
CA THR A 161 5.54 7.26 18.24
C THR A 161 4.43 7.36 17.19
N LEU A 162 3.20 7.01 17.55
CA LEU A 162 2.04 7.09 16.66
C LEU A 162 1.70 8.54 16.32
N ASP A 163 1.82 9.45 17.29
CA ASP A 163 1.70 10.90 17.10
C ASP A 163 2.76 11.43 16.11
N ALA A 164 4.03 11.03 16.29
CA ALA A 164 5.10 11.41 15.38
C ALA A 164 4.83 10.93 13.95
N GLU A 165 4.31 9.71 13.79
CA GLU A 165 3.93 9.17 12.48
C GLU A 165 2.76 9.96 11.85
N GLN A 166 1.72 10.28 12.62
CA GLN A 166 0.59 11.09 12.15
C GLN A 166 1.04 12.50 11.73
N ALA A 167 1.91 13.12 12.53
CA ALA A 167 2.48 14.43 12.23
C ALA A 167 3.30 14.40 10.93
N PHE A 168 4.12 13.36 10.73
CA PHE A 168 4.91 13.17 9.52
C PHE A 168 4.02 13.01 8.28
N ARG A 169 2.99 12.16 8.37
CA ARG A 169 2.00 11.97 7.29
C ARG A 169 1.27 13.26 6.95
N LYS A 170 0.83 14.01 7.95
CA LYS A 170 0.16 15.30 7.77
C LYS A 170 1.07 16.31 7.09
N ALA A 171 2.32 16.43 7.55
CA ALA A 171 3.31 17.30 6.92
C ALA A 171 3.54 16.93 5.45
N CYS A 172 3.61 15.63 5.12
CA CYS A 172 3.72 15.15 3.75
C CYS A 172 2.51 15.53 2.88
N ARG A 173 1.29 15.32 3.37
CA ARG A 173 0.05 15.70 2.67
C ARG A 173 -0.04 17.20 2.39
N GLU A 174 0.43 18.01 3.33
CA GLU A 174 0.41 19.47 3.25
C GLU A 174 1.63 20.06 2.54
N GLY A 175 2.60 19.24 2.13
CA GLY A 175 3.84 19.70 1.50
C GLY A 175 4.74 20.54 2.42
N ARG A 176 4.65 20.35 3.75
CA ARG A 176 5.47 21.09 4.73
C ARG A 176 6.90 20.52 4.80
N GLU A 177 7.85 21.29 4.28
CA GLU A 177 9.27 20.88 4.16
C GLU A 177 10.06 20.86 5.47
N SER A 178 9.58 21.57 6.50
CA SER A 178 10.30 21.69 7.77
C SER A 178 10.39 20.34 8.48
N GLY A 179 11.62 19.84 8.69
CA GLY A 179 11.87 18.64 9.49
C GLY A 179 11.81 17.31 8.72
N ILE A 180 11.83 17.32 7.39
CA ILE A 180 11.89 16.07 6.63
C ILE A 180 13.28 15.44 6.74
N VAL A 181 13.36 14.26 7.35
CA VAL A 181 14.61 13.51 7.55
C VAL A 181 14.75 12.28 6.64
N ASP A 182 13.63 11.76 6.09
CA ASP A 182 13.62 10.56 5.25
C ASP A 182 12.89 10.80 3.91
N ALA A 183 13.68 10.92 2.83
CA ALA A 183 13.15 11.10 1.48
C ALA A 183 12.41 9.90 0.92
N LYS A 184 12.78 8.67 1.31
CA LYS A 184 12.12 7.46 0.82
C LYS A 184 10.72 7.36 1.43
N LYS A 185 10.62 7.54 2.75
CA LYS A 185 9.34 7.53 3.47
C LYS A 185 8.45 8.68 3.03
N TRP A 186 9.01 9.89 2.87
CA TRP A 186 8.29 11.04 2.31
C TRP A 186 7.69 10.76 0.93
N ASN A 187 8.51 10.33 -0.03
CA ASN A 187 8.05 10.09 -1.39
C ASN A 187 7.00 8.98 -1.44
N ALA A 188 7.10 7.98 -0.56
CA ALA A 188 6.11 6.92 -0.49
C ALA A 188 4.75 7.42 0.02
N TYR A 189 4.72 8.26 1.06
CA TYR A 189 3.48 8.89 1.51
C TYR A 189 2.91 9.85 0.49
N PHE A 190 3.76 10.67 -0.13
CA PHE A 190 3.35 11.58 -1.18
C PHE A 190 2.59 10.84 -2.30
N LEU A 191 3.18 9.76 -2.81
CA LEU A 191 2.57 8.90 -3.83
C LEU A 191 1.29 8.20 -3.31
N GLY A 192 1.24 7.86 -2.02
CA GLY A 192 0.05 7.33 -1.36
C GLY A 192 -1.10 8.33 -1.27
N PHE A 193 -0.83 9.58 -0.92
CA PHE A 193 -1.86 10.64 -0.93
C PHE A 193 -2.32 10.94 -2.35
N LEU A 194 -1.38 11.02 -3.30
CA LEU A 194 -1.70 11.21 -4.71
C LEU A 194 -2.61 10.11 -5.25
N ARG A 195 -2.39 8.84 -4.86
CA ARG A 195 -3.33 7.75 -5.17
C ARG A 195 -4.76 8.11 -4.76
N TYR A 196 -4.97 8.46 -3.49
CA TYR A 196 -6.32 8.77 -2.98
C TYR A 196 -6.94 10.00 -3.65
N ASP A 197 -6.14 11.04 -3.89
CA ASP A 197 -6.62 12.24 -4.57
C ASP A 197 -7.05 11.94 -6.02
N LEU A 198 -6.45 10.94 -6.66
CA LEU A 198 -6.80 10.50 -8.02
C LEU A 198 -7.97 9.52 -8.07
N GLU A 199 -8.24 8.72 -7.03
CA GLU A 199 -9.19 7.59 -7.08
C GLU A 199 -10.58 7.99 -7.60
N SER A 200 -11.11 9.15 -7.18
CA SER A 200 -12.39 9.65 -7.68
C SER A 200 -12.32 10.16 -9.13
N LEU A 201 -11.22 10.82 -9.49
CA LEU A 201 -11.00 11.49 -10.78
C LEU A 201 -10.74 10.53 -11.94
N VAL A 202 -10.45 9.27 -11.66
CA VAL A 202 -10.19 8.25 -12.69
C VAL A 202 -11.00 6.98 -12.47
N SER A 203 -12.07 7.08 -11.68
CA SER A 203 -12.94 5.95 -11.33
C SER A 203 -13.69 5.38 -12.54
N ASP A 204 -13.94 6.20 -13.56
CA ASP A 204 -14.57 5.86 -14.83
C ASP A 204 -13.57 5.49 -15.93
N VAL A 205 -12.27 5.71 -15.70
CA VAL A 205 -11.21 5.38 -16.67
C VAL A 205 -11.07 3.86 -16.78
N GLN A 206 -11.37 3.33 -17.97
CA GLN A 206 -11.31 1.89 -18.22
C GLN A 206 -9.90 1.33 -18.01
N GLY A 207 -9.76 0.39 -17.06
CA GLY A 207 -8.51 -0.30 -16.77
C GLY A 207 -7.57 0.46 -15.82
N ALA A 208 -8.01 1.58 -15.25
CA ALA A 208 -7.34 2.22 -14.13
C ALA A 208 -7.31 1.26 -12.93
N ASP A 209 -6.16 1.19 -12.25
CA ASP A 209 -5.98 0.27 -11.13
C ASP A 209 -4.85 0.76 -10.21
N LEU A 210 -5.17 1.82 -9.46
CA LEU A 210 -4.18 2.62 -8.76
C LEU A 210 -3.58 1.85 -7.59
N THR A 211 -2.26 1.80 -7.54
CA THR A 211 -1.49 1.09 -6.53
C THR A 211 -0.19 1.76 -6.23
N VAL A 212 0.12 1.89 -4.95
CA VAL A 212 1.49 2.14 -4.52
C VAL A 212 2.15 0.79 -4.25
N TYR A 213 3.43 0.63 -4.57
CA TYR A 213 4.24 -0.51 -4.13
C TYR A 213 5.72 -0.15 -4.12
N ARG A 214 6.51 -0.90 -3.34
CA ARG A 214 7.96 -0.80 -3.38
C ARG A 214 8.53 -1.69 -4.48
N HIS A 215 9.47 -1.15 -5.26
CA HIS A 215 10.24 -1.88 -6.25
C HIS A 215 11.72 -1.61 -6.02
N SER A 216 12.44 -2.56 -5.41
CA SER A 216 13.82 -2.37 -4.96
C SER A 216 13.91 -1.17 -4.00
N SER A 217 14.75 -0.17 -4.30
CA SER A 217 14.88 1.07 -3.52
C SER A 217 13.76 2.09 -3.74
N ASP A 218 12.94 1.90 -4.76
CA ASP A 218 12.02 2.91 -5.25
C ASP A 218 10.59 2.64 -4.78
N THR A 219 9.81 3.70 -4.63
CA THR A 219 8.35 3.61 -4.49
C THR A 219 7.71 4.04 -5.79
N ILE A 220 6.75 3.25 -6.25
CA ILE A 220 6.07 3.43 -7.53
C ILE A 220 4.58 3.58 -7.25
N LEU A 221 3.97 4.61 -7.82
CA LEU A 221 2.53 4.69 -8.03
C LEU A 221 2.24 4.16 -9.42
N ASN A 222 1.63 2.98 -9.51
CA ASN A 222 1.09 2.43 -10.75
C ASN A 222 -0.36 2.87 -10.88
N LEU A 223 -0.71 3.48 -12.01
CA LEU A 223 -2.04 4.03 -12.27
C LEU A 223 -2.90 3.07 -13.09
N GLY A 224 -2.30 2.00 -13.63
CA GLY A 224 -2.99 1.00 -14.43
C GLY A 224 -2.93 1.29 -15.93
N LEU A 225 -3.97 0.84 -16.65
CA LEU A 225 -4.20 0.82 -18.10
C LEU A 225 -3.68 -0.42 -18.87
N ARG A 226 -4.05 -1.59 -18.33
CA ARG A 226 -3.89 -3.01 -18.76
C ARG A 226 -2.55 -3.70 -18.45
N ARG A 227 -2.56 -4.53 -17.38
CA ARG A 227 -1.60 -5.66 -17.23
C ARG A 227 -2.15 -6.87 -17.99
N PRO A 228 -1.33 -7.63 -18.73
CA PRO A 228 -1.79 -8.85 -19.40
C PRO A 228 -2.40 -9.82 -18.37
N ARG A 229 -3.57 -10.37 -18.69
CA ARG A 229 -4.10 -11.57 -18.04
C ARG A 229 -3.94 -12.75 -19.00
N GLY A 230 -3.31 -13.83 -18.55
CA GLY A 230 -3.12 -15.04 -19.37
C GLY A 230 -2.24 -14.82 -20.60
N ASN A 231 -2.68 -15.33 -21.76
CA ASN A 231 -1.96 -15.29 -23.04
C ASN A 231 -2.16 -13.98 -23.84
N GLU A 232 -2.69 -12.93 -23.21
CA GLU A 232 -2.85 -11.65 -23.89
C GLU A 232 -1.50 -11.01 -24.26
N THR A 233 -1.42 -10.55 -25.50
CA THR A 233 -0.23 -9.93 -26.07
C THR A 233 -0.01 -8.53 -25.50
N ALA A 234 1.23 -8.07 -25.60
CA ALA A 234 1.80 -6.95 -24.86
C ALA A 234 0.92 -5.68 -24.76
N HIS A 235 0.71 -5.22 -23.53
CA HIS A 235 -0.02 -3.99 -23.18
C HIS A 235 0.91 -2.87 -22.71
N CYS A 236 0.45 -1.63 -22.81
CA CYS A 236 1.08 -0.49 -22.13
C CYS A 236 0.48 -0.33 -20.73
N TYR A 237 1.15 0.41 -19.85
CA TYR A 237 0.61 0.78 -18.54
C TYR A 237 1.29 2.06 -18.06
N MET A 238 0.72 2.72 -17.06
CA MET A 238 1.25 3.96 -16.50
C MET A 238 1.80 3.78 -15.09
N GLU A 239 2.95 4.41 -14.84
CA GLU A 239 3.52 4.51 -13.51
C GLU A 239 4.28 5.83 -13.28
N MET A 240 4.27 6.28 -12.04
CA MET A 240 5.07 7.38 -11.53
C MET A 240 6.09 6.83 -10.53
N ASN A 241 7.34 7.26 -10.66
CA ASN A 241 8.43 6.88 -9.75
C ASN A 241 8.94 8.11 -8.96
N GLN A 242 10.02 7.94 -8.19
CA GLN A 242 10.61 8.99 -7.33
C GLN A 242 11.23 10.19 -8.07
N ASN A 243 11.14 10.26 -9.40
CA ASN A 243 11.48 11.44 -10.17
C ASN A 243 10.27 12.36 -10.45
N GLY A 244 9.05 11.98 -10.05
CA GLY A 244 7.83 12.77 -10.23
C GLY A 244 7.25 12.73 -11.64
N MET A 245 7.90 12.08 -12.60
CA MET A 245 7.40 11.95 -13.96
C MET A 245 6.37 10.84 -14.04
N LEU A 246 5.24 11.13 -14.70
CA LEU A 246 4.30 10.10 -15.13
C LEU A 246 4.86 9.43 -16.39
N ASN A 247 4.97 8.10 -16.38
CA ASN A 247 5.59 7.35 -17.47
C ASN A 247 4.58 6.39 -18.09
N LEU A 248 4.47 6.40 -19.42
CA LEU A 248 3.86 5.31 -20.17
C LEU A 248 4.92 4.25 -20.45
N LYS A 249 4.63 3.01 -20.08
CA LYS A 249 5.54 1.86 -20.22
C LYS A 249 4.94 0.77 -21.07
N ALA A 250 5.74 0.23 -21.98
CA ALA A 250 5.42 -0.97 -22.74
C ALA A 250 5.85 -2.22 -21.95
N ALA A 251 4.95 -3.20 -21.79
CA ALA A 251 5.27 -4.50 -21.19
C ALA A 251 6.00 -5.40 -22.20
N LEU A 252 7.12 -5.99 -21.81
CA LEU A 252 8.01 -6.76 -22.70
C LEU A 252 8.19 -8.22 -22.28
N ALA A 253 7.65 -8.62 -21.13
CA ALA A 253 7.78 -9.97 -20.60
C ALA A 253 7.29 -11.08 -21.55
N PRO A 254 6.21 -10.90 -22.34
CA PRO A 254 5.76 -11.92 -23.30
C PRO A 254 6.65 -12.11 -24.54
N LEU A 255 7.65 -11.25 -24.76
CA LEU A 255 8.46 -11.25 -25.98
C LEU A 255 9.76 -12.04 -25.78
N GLY A 256 10.05 -12.95 -26.72
CA GLY A 256 11.12 -13.95 -26.59
C GLY A 256 12.51 -13.41 -26.91
N SER A 257 12.65 -12.47 -27.85
CA SER A 257 13.95 -11.95 -28.28
C SER A 257 14.13 -10.44 -28.07
N GLN A 258 15.40 -9.98 -27.98
CA GLN A 258 15.71 -8.54 -27.94
C GLN A 258 15.28 -7.82 -29.22
N THR A 259 15.36 -8.49 -30.37
CA THR A 259 14.94 -7.94 -31.66
C THR A 259 13.44 -7.67 -31.67
N GLU A 260 12.64 -8.64 -31.22
CA GLU A 260 11.19 -8.47 -31.05
C GLU A 260 10.85 -7.34 -30.09
N LYS A 261 11.54 -7.29 -28.93
CA LYS A 261 11.34 -6.22 -27.93
C LYS A 261 11.61 -4.83 -28.51
N ARG A 262 12.70 -4.66 -29.26
CA ARG A 262 13.05 -3.38 -29.88
C ARG A 262 12.04 -3.00 -30.97
N ALA A 263 11.67 -3.94 -31.84
CA ALA A 263 10.67 -3.70 -32.88
C ALA A 263 9.31 -3.30 -32.28
N TYR A 264 8.88 -4.00 -31.23
CA TYR A 264 7.65 -3.69 -30.51
C TYR A 264 7.72 -2.31 -29.84
N VAL A 265 8.79 -2.01 -29.08
CA VAL A 265 8.97 -0.69 -28.44
C VAL A 265 8.92 0.44 -29.46
N ARG A 266 9.59 0.28 -30.62
CA ARG A 266 9.57 1.27 -31.69
C ARG A 266 8.15 1.49 -32.23
N ARG A 267 7.44 0.42 -32.60
CA ARG A 267 6.06 0.52 -33.14
C ARG A 267 5.11 1.19 -32.16
N VAL A 268 5.16 0.80 -30.90
CA VAL A 268 4.27 1.34 -29.86
C VAL A 268 4.62 2.81 -29.59
N ARG A 269 5.91 3.16 -29.56
CA ARG A 269 6.37 4.54 -29.44
C ARG A 269 5.86 5.40 -30.60
N GLU A 270 6.13 5.01 -31.85
CA GLU A 270 5.71 5.74 -33.05
C GLU A 270 4.18 5.95 -33.08
N HIS A 271 3.42 4.93 -32.68
CA HIS A 271 1.96 5.02 -32.60
C HIS A 271 1.49 6.10 -31.61
N TYR A 272 1.97 6.07 -30.36
CA TYR A 272 1.52 7.04 -29.38
C TYR A 272 2.10 8.43 -29.60
N GLU A 273 3.32 8.56 -30.12
CA GLU A 273 3.89 9.85 -30.51
C GLU A 273 3.05 10.55 -31.59
N GLY A 274 2.55 9.80 -32.58
CA GLY A 274 1.70 10.34 -33.63
C GLY A 274 0.32 10.79 -33.16
N LEU A 275 -0.15 10.27 -32.02
CA LEU A 275 -1.46 10.58 -31.47
C LEU A 275 -1.39 11.63 -30.34
N THR A 276 -0.29 11.69 -29.60
CA THR A 276 -0.18 12.52 -28.40
C THR A 276 -0.18 14.01 -28.77
N PRO A 277 -1.07 14.83 -28.17
CA PRO A 277 -1.06 16.28 -28.32
C PRO A 277 0.30 16.89 -27.94
N ASP A 278 0.75 17.92 -28.67
CA ASP A 278 2.02 18.60 -28.36
C ASP A 278 2.07 19.16 -26.93
N SER A 279 0.91 19.54 -26.37
CA SER A 279 0.77 20.01 -24.99
C SER A 279 1.12 18.95 -23.94
N LEU A 280 1.18 17.67 -24.30
CA LEU A 280 1.49 16.55 -23.41
C LEU A 280 2.88 15.95 -23.65
N LYS A 281 3.62 16.38 -24.68
CA LYS A 281 4.92 15.78 -25.00
C LYS A 281 6.00 16.27 -24.03
N SER A 282 6.72 15.34 -23.37
CA SER A 282 7.95 15.65 -22.64
C SER A 282 9.21 15.17 -23.38
N GLU A 283 10.38 15.71 -22.99
CA GLU A 283 11.69 15.27 -23.52
C GLU A 283 11.92 13.75 -23.33
N GLN A 284 12.47 13.12 -24.37
CA GLN A 284 12.73 11.68 -24.40
C GLN A 284 14.10 11.33 -23.85
N LYS A 285 14.21 10.20 -23.14
CA LYS A 285 15.52 9.63 -22.77
C LYS A 285 15.85 8.38 -23.58
N ASN A 286 17.06 8.46 -24.14
CA ASN A 286 17.83 7.53 -24.97
C ASN A 286 17.51 6.03 -24.95
N ASP A 287 17.80 5.42 -26.10
CA ASP A 287 17.77 3.99 -26.32
C ASP A 287 18.70 3.24 -25.36
N VAL A 288 18.14 2.25 -24.68
CA VAL A 288 18.87 1.38 -23.77
C VAL A 288 19.29 0.13 -24.54
N LYS A 289 20.57 -0.27 -24.43
CA LYS A 289 21.13 -1.41 -25.17
C LYS A 289 20.42 -2.75 -24.89
N ILE A 290 19.86 -2.96 -23.70
CA ILE A 290 19.19 -4.21 -23.28
C ILE A 290 17.82 -3.90 -22.67
N LEU A 291 16.78 -4.54 -23.21
CA LEU A 291 15.40 -4.40 -22.75
C LEU A 291 15.02 -5.56 -21.83
N LYS A 292 14.59 -5.25 -20.60
CA LYS A 292 14.20 -6.24 -19.57
C LYS A 292 12.71 -6.61 -19.66
N LYS A 293 11.93 -6.31 -18.60
CA LYS A 293 10.51 -6.66 -18.44
C LYS A 293 9.56 -5.56 -18.93
N SER A 294 9.99 -4.31 -18.92
CA SER A 294 9.26 -3.17 -19.47
C SER A 294 10.21 -2.07 -19.92
N LYS A 295 9.70 -1.09 -20.67
CA LYS A 295 10.44 0.10 -21.09
C LYS A 295 9.51 1.31 -21.13
N THR A 296 9.94 2.41 -20.53
CA THR A 296 9.31 3.72 -20.74
C THR A 296 9.40 4.11 -22.20
N ILE A 297 8.24 4.36 -22.79
CA ILE A 297 8.10 4.81 -24.18
C ILE A 297 7.77 6.29 -24.27
N MET A 298 7.08 6.84 -23.26
CA MET A 298 6.78 8.28 -23.13
C MET A 298 6.79 8.69 -21.66
N SER A 299 7.08 9.97 -21.41
CA SER A 299 7.01 10.59 -20.08
C SER A 299 6.19 11.88 -20.18
N PHE A 300 5.61 12.30 -19.06
CA PHE A 300 4.76 13.48 -18.95
C PHE A 300 5.17 14.25 -17.69
N ASP A 301 5.46 15.54 -17.82
CA ASP A 301 5.56 16.45 -16.67
C ASP A 301 4.13 16.83 -16.28
N VAL A 302 3.67 16.27 -15.15
CA VAL A 302 2.32 16.47 -14.63
C VAL A 302 2.27 17.46 -13.46
N GLY A 303 3.26 18.34 -13.36
CA GLY A 303 3.31 19.36 -12.31
C GLY A 303 3.76 18.82 -10.96
N ILE A 304 4.55 17.74 -10.94
CA ILE A 304 5.24 17.27 -9.73
C ILE A 304 6.61 17.93 -9.67
N GLU A 305 6.90 18.65 -8.60
CA GLU A 305 8.20 19.22 -8.32
C GLU A 305 9.08 18.26 -7.55
N LYS A 306 10.37 18.23 -7.90
CA LYS A 306 11.40 17.56 -7.12
C LYS A 306 12.33 18.58 -6.50
N ARG A 307 12.28 18.72 -5.17
CA ARG A 307 13.20 19.58 -4.40
C ARG A 307 14.18 18.69 -3.65
N GLY A 308 15.44 18.68 -4.09
CA GLY A 308 16.43 17.72 -3.62
C GLY A 308 16.01 16.27 -3.92
N LYS A 309 15.70 15.49 -2.88
CA LYS A 309 15.26 14.09 -3.00
C LYS A 309 13.75 13.89 -2.78
N PHE A 310 13.01 14.96 -2.53
CA PHE A 310 11.60 14.93 -2.11
C PHE A 310 10.67 15.36 -3.25
N LEU A 311 9.48 14.77 -3.31
CA LEU A 311 8.42 15.09 -4.26
C LEU A 311 7.35 16.00 -3.65
N PHE A 312 6.83 16.92 -4.47
CA PHE A 312 5.80 17.89 -4.12
C PHE A 312 4.85 18.15 -5.30
N HIS A 313 3.65 18.63 -5.00
CA HIS A 313 2.79 19.23 -6.00
C HIS A 313 3.25 20.66 -6.30
N LYS A 314 3.30 21.06 -7.57
CA LYS A 314 3.33 22.48 -7.95
C LYS A 314 2.01 23.16 -7.60
N ASP A 315 0.93 22.50 -8.03
CA ASP A 315 -0.45 22.81 -7.74
C ASP A 315 -1.20 21.47 -7.64
N LYS A 316 -1.79 21.17 -6.48
CA LYS A 316 -2.41 19.87 -6.23
C LYS A 316 -3.53 19.59 -7.23
N GLU A 317 -4.42 20.55 -7.45
CA GLU A 317 -5.59 20.38 -8.32
C GLU A 317 -5.16 20.25 -9.78
N GLY A 318 -4.29 21.16 -10.25
CA GLY A 318 -3.72 21.11 -11.60
C GLY A 318 -2.96 19.81 -11.87
N THR A 319 -2.16 19.33 -10.91
CA THR A 319 -1.46 18.05 -11.04
C THR A 319 -2.43 16.88 -11.16
N CYS A 320 -3.41 16.78 -10.27
CA CYS A 320 -4.36 15.66 -10.30
C CYS A 320 -5.18 15.66 -11.60
N LYS A 321 -5.61 16.85 -12.04
CA LYS A 321 -6.31 17.03 -13.30
C LYS A 321 -5.45 16.60 -14.49
N GLN A 322 -4.19 17.04 -14.55
CA GLN A 322 -3.30 16.71 -15.66
C GLN A 322 -3.00 15.20 -15.72
N ILE A 323 -2.87 14.52 -14.57
CA ILE A 323 -2.74 13.06 -14.52
C ILE A 323 -4.01 12.38 -15.05
N SER A 324 -5.19 12.82 -14.59
CA SER A 324 -6.49 12.30 -15.04
C SER A 324 -6.66 12.50 -16.56
N ASP A 325 -6.41 13.70 -17.08
CA ASP A 325 -6.49 14.02 -18.51
C ASP A 325 -5.61 13.08 -19.36
N VAL A 326 -4.37 12.83 -18.91
CA VAL A 326 -3.48 11.85 -19.55
C VAL A 326 -4.09 10.45 -19.50
N MET A 327 -4.58 10.00 -18.34
CA MET A 327 -5.18 8.67 -18.21
C MET A 327 -6.41 8.47 -19.10
N HIS A 328 -7.32 9.44 -19.14
CA HIS A 328 -8.51 9.41 -20.02
C HIS A 328 -8.09 9.30 -21.48
N TRP A 329 -7.18 10.16 -21.93
CA TRP A 329 -6.69 10.15 -23.31
C TRP A 329 -6.16 8.78 -23.73
N PHE A 330 -5.37 8.14 -22.87
CA PHE A 330 -4.83 6.81 -23.15
C PHE A 330 -5.88 5.68 -23.07
N SER A 331 -6.91 5.82 -22.25
CA SER A 331 -8.00 4.83 -22.16
C SER A 331 -8.93 4.86 -23.38
N GLU A 332 -9.14 6.05 -23.96
CA GLU A 332 -10.02 6.27 -25.11
C GLU A 332 -9.30 6.05 -26.45
N THR A 333 -7.96 6.11 -26.45
CA THR A 333 -7.15 5.83 -27.63
C THR A 333 -7.32 4.36 -28.05
N PRO A 334 -7.72 4.06 -29.31
CA PRO A 334 -8.03 2.70 -29.77
C PRO A 334 -6.84 1.73 -29.74
N CYS A 335 -6.51 1.18 -28.58
CA CYS A 335 -5.49 0.15 -28.41
C CYS A 335 -5.93 -1.21 -28.99
N ALA A 336 -7.24 -1.40 -29.13
CA ALA A 336 -7.89 -2.71 -29.27
C ALA A 336 -7.87 -3.32 -30.69
N LYS A 337 -7.33 -2.63 -31.71
CA LYS A 337 -7.35 -3.13 -33.10
C LYS A 337 -5.99 -3.32 -33.75
N VAL A 338 -4.90 -2.98 -33.08
CA VAL A 338 -3.56 -3.16 -33.64
C VAL A 338 -3.03 -4.52 -33.22
N ASN A 339 -2.87 -5.44 -34.19
CA ASN A 339 -2.21 -6.72 -33.94
C ASN A 339 -0.70 -6.49 -33.80
N TRP A 340 -0.26 -6.17 -32.58
CA TRP A 340 1.11 -5.72 -32.29
C TRP A 340 2.20 -6.76 -32.58
N LEU A 341 1.83 -8.00 -32.91
CA LEU A 341 2.73 -9.10 -33.25
C LEU A 341 2.92 -9.35 -34.75
N THR A 342 2.05 -8.83 -35.62
CA THR A 342 2.05 -9.16 -37.05
C THR A 342 1.94 -7.92 -37.92
N SER A 343 3.07 -7.23 -38.09
CA SER A 343 3.35 -6.29 -39.18
C SER A 343 4.83 -5.95 -39.17
#